data_AF-A0A5J4P488-F1
#
_entry.id   AF-A0A5J4P488-F1
#
_cell.length_a   1.000
_cell.length_b   1.000
_cell.length_c   1.000
_cell.angle_alpha   90.00
_cell.angle_beta   90.00
_cell.angle_gamma   90.00
#
_symmetry.space_group_name_H-M   'P 1'
#
loop_
_entity.id
_entity.type
_entity.pdbx_description
1 polymer ?
#
loop_
_entity_poly.entity_id
_entity_poly.type
_entity_poly.pdbx_seq_one_letter_code
_entity_poly.pdbx_strand_id
1 'polypeptide(L)'
;MTRAVEKDIDVAAEALKYAKRKRIHTGIGTSDSHIKYKFNSTREEIIKQAVVAVKHARNYVDDVEFYAEDAGRTENEYLARVVEAVIKAGATVVNIPDTTGYCLPAEYGAKIKYLCEHVDNIDKAIISTHCHNDLGMATANTISGILNGARQAEVTINGIGERAGNT
;
A
#
# COMPACT_ATOMS: atom_id res chain seq x y z
N MET A 1 -11.66 3.19 -2.32
CA MET A 1 -10.46 3.68 -1.62
C MET A 1 -10.90 4.64 -0.52
N THR A 2 -10.22 4.64 0.62
CA THR A 2 -10.51 5.50 1.77
C THR A 2 -9.22 6.01 2.38
N ARG A 3 -9.27 7.18 3.02
CA ARG A 3 -8.21 7.56 3.97
C ARG A 3 -8.29 6.63 5.19
N ALA A 4 -7.20 6.56 5.97
CA ALA A 4 -7.18 5.93 7.29
C ALA A 4 -7.97 6.74 8.34
N VAL A 5 -9.27 6.95 8.09
CA VAL A 5 -10.23 7.70 8.91
C VAL A 5 -11.51 6.87 9.00
N GLU A 6 -12.01 6.64 10.22
CA GLU A 6 -13.17 5.75 10.47
C GLU A 6 -14.38 6.11 9.61
N LYS A 7 -14.73 7.41 9.56
CA LYS A 7 -15.86 7.90 8.77
C LYS A 7 -15.75 7.57 7.27
N ASP A 8 -14.55 7.63 6.70
CA ASP A 8 -14.35 7.30 5.28
C ASP A 8 -14.55 5.80 5.05
N ILE A 9 -14.09 4.97 5.99
CA ILE A 9 -14.26 3.51 5.97
C ILE A 9 -15.74 3.14 6.10
N ASP A 10 -16.49 3.79 6.99
CA ASP A 10 -17.93 3.57 7.15
C ASP A 10 -18.68 3.86 5.84
N VAL A 11 -18.35 4.99 5.19
CA VAL A 11 -18.96 5.36 3.90
C VAL A 11 -18.62 4.34 2.81
N ALA A 12 -17.38 3.85 2.76
CA ALA A 12 -17.00 2.80 1.81
C ALA A 12 -17.70 1.48 2.08
N ALA A 13 -17.85 1.09 3.35
CA ALA A 13 -18.56 -0.12 3.74
C ALA A 13 -20.04 -0.06 3.29
N GLU A 14 -20.70 1.07 3.50
CA GLU A 14 -22.08 1.28 3.07
C GLU A 14 -22.21 1.25 1.54
N ALA A 15 -21.28 1.89 0.81
CA ALA A 15 -21.26 1.86 -0.65
C ALA A 15 -21.08 0.43 -1.22
N LEU A 16 -20.40 -0.44 -0.47
CA LEU A 16 -20.12 -1.82 -0.85
C LEU A 16 -21.19 -2.83 -0.37
N LYS A 17 -22.29 -2.39 0.28
CA LYS A 17 -23.25 -3.29 0.94
C LYS A 17 -23.85 -4.38 0.05
N TYR A 18 -24.00 -4.12 -1.24
CA TYR A 18 -24.58 -5.08 -2.21
C TYR A 18 -23.53 -5.88 -2.97
N ALA A 19 -22.25 -5.57 -2.82
CA ALA A 19 -21.18 -6.28 -3.53
C ALA A 19 -20.97 -7.67 -2.92
N LYS A 20 -21.02 -8.71 -3.77
CA LYS A 20 -20.80 -10.10 -3.35
C LYS A 20 -19.37 -10.35 -2.85
N ARG A 21 -18.40 -9.66 -3.44
CA ARG A 21 -16.98 -9.71 -3.08
C ARG A 21 -16.51 -8.27 -2.94
N LYS A 22 -16.53 -7.79 -1.70
CA LYS A 22 -16.20 -6.41 -1.34
C LYS A 22 -14.80 -6.36 -0.76
N ARG A 23 -14.03 -5.36 -1.18
CA ARG A 23 -12.72 -5.02 -0.62
C ARG A 23 -12.73 -3.56 -0.20
N ILE A 24 -12.20 -3.27 0.99
CA ILE A 24 -11.91 -1.90 1.40
C ILE A 24 -10.40 -1.69 1.25
N HIS A 25 -10.04 -0.69 0.46
CA HIS A 25 -8.66 -0.26 0.24
C HIS A 25 -8.42 1.04 1.02
N THR A 26 -7.72 0.96 2.15
CA THR A 26 -7.42 2.07 3.06
C THR A 26 -5.92 2.27 3.20
N GLY A 27 -5.46 3.40 3.72
CA GLY A 27 -4.02 3.64 3.81
C GLY A 27 -3.65 5.03 4.30
N ILE A 28 -2.34 5.22 4.46
CA ILE A 28 -1.75 6.46 4.96
C ILE A 28 -0.32 6.60 4.45
N GLY A 29 0.17 7.83 4.34
CA GLY A 29 1.54 8.13 3.93
C GLY A 29 2.57 7.71 4.97
N THR A 30 3.63 7.06 4.51
CA THR A 30 4.65 6.45 5.38
C THR A 30 6.03 7.10 5.29
N SER A 31 6.28 7.95 4.29
CA SER A 31 7.57 8.63 4.17
C SER A 31 7.75 9.70 5.25
N ASP A 32 8.99 9.95 5.67
CA ASP A 32 9.27 10.99 6.67
C ASP A 32 8.78 12.37 6.24
N SER A 33 8.78 12.67 4.94
CA SER A 33 8.23 13.91 4.40
C SER A 33 6.73 14.01 4.65
N HIS A 34 5.96 12.96 4.37
CA HIS A 34 4.52 12.94 4.65
C HIS A 34 4.25 12.99 6.16
N ILE A 35 4.95 12.17 6.94
CA ILE A 35 4.76 12.08 8.39
C ILE A 35 4.99 13.44 9.05
N LYS A 36 6.11 14.10 8.75
CA LYS A 36 6.48 15.38 9.37
C LYS A 36 5.68 16.56 8.83
N TYR A 37 5.55 16.70 7.51
CA TYR A 37 5.04 17.94 6.91
C TYR A 37 3.58 17.88 6.48
N LYS A 38 3.04 16.70 6.16
CA LYS A 38 1.63 16.54 5.76
C LYS A 38 0.75 16.20 6.96
N PHE A 39 1.21 15.31 7.83
CA PHE A 39 0.43 14.83 8.97
C PHE A 39 0.82 15.45 10.30
N ASN A 40 1.98 16.13 10.38
CA ASN A 40 2.54 16.67 11.63
C ASN A 40 2.52 15.62 12.76
N SER A 41 2.99 14.41 12.44
CA SER A 41 2.86 13.22 13.27
C SER A 41 4.21 12.53 13.48
N THR A 42 4.20 11.35 14.09
CA THR A 42 5.38 10.50 14.30
C THR A 42 5.18 9.15 13.61
N ARG A 43 6.30 8.45 13.36
CA ARG A 43 6.29 7.08 12.82
C ARG A 43 5.38 6.13 13.63
N GLU A 44 5.43 6.20 14.96
CA GLU A 44 4.61 5.33 15.82
C GLU A 44 3.11 5.64 15.75
N GLU A 45 2.74 6.93 15.72
CA GLU A 45 1.32 7.31 15.59
C GLU A 45 0.76 6.94 14.21
N ILE A 46 1.59 6.96 13.16
CA ILE A 46 1.20 6.50 11.81
C ILE A 46 0.94 5.00 11.79
N ILE A 47 1.80 4.18 12.40
CA ILE A 47 1.56 2.74 12.56
C ILE A 47 0.26 2.50 13.34
N LYS A 48 0.05 3.20 14.46
CA LYS A 48 -1.16 3.08 15.27
C LYS A 48 -2.41 3.42 14.47
N GLN A 49 -2.40 4.53 13.72
CA GLN A 49 -3.52 4.93 12.88
C GLN A 49 -3.79 3.91 11.76
N ALA A 50 -2.74 3.39 11.12
CA ALA A 50 -2.86 2.32 10.13
C ALA A 50 -3.53 1.06 10.70
N VAL A 51 -3.09 0.62 11.88
CA VAL A 51 -3.67 -0.54 12.59
C VAL A 51 -5.14 -0.31 12.94
N VAL A 52 -5.49 0.87 13.46
CA VAL A 52 -6.89 1.21 13.79
C VAL A 52 -7.76 1.17 12.54
N ALA A 53 -7.30 1.79 11.44
CA ALA A 53 -8.03 1.81 10.19
C ALA A 53 -8.27 0.40 9.62
N VAL A 54 -7.24 -0.46 9.63
CA VAL A 54 -7.37 -1.84 9.16
C VAL A 54 -8.35 -2.62 10.04
N LYS A 55 -8.21 -2.56 11.37
CA LYS A 55 -9.13 -3.23 12.30
C LYS A 55 -10.57 -2.76 12.13
N HIS A 56 -10.77 -1.47 11.89
CA HIS A 56 -12.10 -0.91 11.65
C HIS A 56 -12.69 -1.45 10.34
N ALA A 57 -11.91 -1.46 9.25
CA ALA A 57 -12.34 -2.03 7.96
C ALA A 57 -12.68 -3.52 8.08
N ARG A 58 -11.94 -4.28 8.90
CA ARG A 58 -12.18 -5.70 9.19
C ARG A 58 -13.51 -6.01 9.83
N ASN A 59 -14.18 -5.04 10.45
CA ASN A 59 -15.54 -5.22 10.96
C ASN A 59 -16.59 -5.31 9.84
N TYR A 60 -16.25 -4.82 8.64
CA TYR A 60 -17.19 -4.72 7.51
C TYR A 60 -16.90 -5.68 6.37
N VAL A 61 -15.63 -6.03 6.13
CA VAL A 61 -15.20 -6.85 5.01
C VAL A 61 -14.09 -7.82 5.38
N ASP A 62 -14.09 -8.98 4.70
CA ASP A 62 -13.04 -9.99 4.83
C ASP A 62 -11.81 -9.75 3.96
N ASP A 63 -11.88 -8.80 3.04
CA ASP A 63 -10.77 -8.45 2.17
C ASP A 63 -10.41 -6.98 2.38
N VAL A 64 -9.27 -6.74 3.03
CA VAL A 64 -8.79 -5.39 3.35
C VAL A 64 -7.42 -5.21 2.73
N GLU A 65 -7.31 -4.21 1.87
CA GLU A 65 -6.06 -3.79 1.29
C GLU A 65 -5.56 -2.54 1.99
N PHE A 66 -4.28 -2.54 2.38
CA PHE A 66 -3.61 -1.39 2.96
C PHE A 66 -2.58 -0.81 1.99
N TYR A 67 -2.66 0.48 1.64
CA TYR A 67 -1.58 1.15 0.91
C TYR A 67 -0.67 1.97 1.82
N ALA A 68 0.64 1.75 1.68
CA ALA A 68 1.67 2.59 2.28
C ALA A 68 2.00 3.74 1.31
N GLU A 69 1.22 4.82 1.32
CA GLU A 69 1.45 5.96 0.41
C GLU A 69 2.91 6.47 0.57
N ASP A 70 3.54 6.77 -0.58
CA ASP A 70 4.92 7.24 -0.68
C ASP A 70 5.99 6.22 -0.26
N ALA A 71 5.68 4.92 -0.31
CA ALA A 71 6.59 3.81 0.05
C ALA A 71 7.92 3.81 -0.72
N GLY A 72 7.94 4.33 -1.95
CA GLY A 72 9.17 4.52 -2.74
C GLY A 72 10.25 5.32 -1.99
N ARG A 73 9.85 6.28 -1.14
CA ARG A 73 10.75 7.13 -0.34
C ARG A 73 10.78 6.76 1.14
N THR A 74 10.02 5.75 1.56
CA THR A 74 10.02 5.25 2.93
C THR A 74 11.23 4.35 3.15
N GLU A 75 11.90 4.55 4.29
CA GLU A 75 13.00 3.70 4.75
C GLU A 75 12.50 2.25 4.97
N ASN A 76 13.29 1.27 4.54
CA ASN A 76 12.82 -0.12 4.39
C ASN A 76 12.52 -0.80 5.72
N GLU A 77 13.31 -0.58 6.78
CA GLU A 77 13.06 -1.13 8.12
C GLU A 77 11.74 -0.59 8.68
N TYR A 78 11.52 0.72 8.58
CA TYR A 78 10.25 1.30 9.01
C TYR A 78 9.07 0.84 8.16
N LEU A 79 9.23 0.74 6.83
CA LEU A 79 8.19 0.21 5.95
C LEU A 79 7.83 -1.24 6.34
N ALA A 80 8.83 -2.09 6.61
CA ALA A 80 8.62 -3.46 7.08
C ALA A 80 7.80 -3.49 8.39
N ARG A 81 8.10 -2.61 9.36
CA ARG A 81 7.31 -2.49 10.60
C ARG A 81 5.86 -2.07 10.34
N VAL A 82 5.61 -1.16 9.40
CA VAL A 82 4.25 -0.76 8.99
C VAL A 82 3.52 -1.97 8.39
N VAL A 83 4.14 -2.65 7.42
CA VAL A 83 3.59 -3.82 6.73
C VAL A 83 3.25 -4.93 7.73
N GLU A 84 4.19 -5.28 8.61
CA GLU A 84 3.98 -6.31 9.63
C GLU A 84 2.78 -5.98 10.54
N ALA A 85 2.70 -4.73 11.00
CA ALA A 85 1.65 -4.25 11.88
C ALA A 85 0.26 -4.29 11.22
N VAL A 86 0.14 -3.88 9.95
CA VAL A 86 -1.15 -3.91 9.25
C VAL A 86 -1.59 -5.33 8.89
N ILE A 87 -0.64 -6.22 8.56
CA ILE A 87 -0.95 -7.65 8.36
C ILE A 87 -1.46 -8.25 9.67
N LYS A 88 -0.78 -7.97 10.79
CA LYS A 88 -1.22 -8.40 12.13
C LYS A 88 -2.59 -7.83 12.51
N ALA A 89 -2.94 -6.65 12.01
CA ALA A 89 -4.24 -6.03 12.20
C ALA A 89 -5.36 -6.64 11.34
N GLY A 90 -5.01 -7.41 10.30
CA GLY A 90 -5.94 -8.13 9.43
C GLY A 90 -5.92 -7.71 7.97
N ALA A 91 -4.97 -6.89 7.51
CA ALA A 91 -4.82 -6.61 6.09
C ALA A 91 -4.47 -7.90 5.34
N THR A 92 -5.25 -8.22 4.30
CA THR A 92 -5.07 -9.39 3.43
C THR A 92 -4.23 -9.07 2.20
N VAL A 93 -4.13 -7.79 1.85
CA VAL A 93 -3.27 -7.27 0.78
C VAL A 93 -2.56 -6.02 1.29
N VAL A 94 -1.28 -5.86 0.96
CA VAL A 94 -0.51 -4.65 1.25
C VAL A 94 0.10 -4.10 -0.03
N ASN A 95 -0.33 -2.90 -0.41
CA ASN A 95 0.10 -2.20 -1.61
C ASN A 95 1.30 -1.29 -1.33
N ILE A 96 2.34 -1.44 -2.14
CA ILE A 96 3.60 -0.71 -2.08
C ILE A 96 3.72 0.19 -3.32
N PRO A 97 3.20 1.42 -3.27
CA PRO A 97 3.22 2.32 -4.43
C PRO A 97 4.58 2.98 -4.68
N ASP A 98 4.98 3.08 -5.95
CA ASP A 98 5.96 4.07 -6.42
C ASP A 98 5.22 5.39 -6.69
N THR A 99 4.82 6.07 -5.61
CA THR A 99 3.96 7.26 -5.66
C THR A 99 4.54 8.40 -6.51
N THR A 100 5.86 8.57 -6.49
CA THR A 100 6.55 9.62 -7.26
C THR A 100 6.88 9.20 -8.68
N GLY A 101 6.87 7.89 -8.99
CA GLY A 101 7.21 7.33 -10.30
C GLY A 101 8.70 7.37 -10.65
N TYR A 102 9.57 7.50 -9.64
CA TYR A 102 11.01 7.74 -9.81
C TYR A 102 11.88 6.56 -9.35
N CYS A 103 11.28 5.45 -8.88
CA CYS A 103 12.07 4.26 -8.60
C CYS A 103 12.58 3.66 -9.92
N LEU A 104 13.82 3.17 -9.90
CA LEU A 104 14.32 2.31 -10.97
C LEU A 104 13.89 0.85 -10.72
N PRO A 105 13.79 0.00 -11.77
CA PRO A 105 13.33 -1.38 -11.60
C PRO A 105 14.14 -2.18 -10.59
N ALA A 106 15.47 -2.01 -10.55
CA ALA A 106 16.33 -2.70 -9.59
C ALA A 106 16.05 -2.25 -8.13
N GLU A 107 15.81 -0.95 -7.92
CA GLU A 107 15.54 -0.39 -6.59
C GLU A 107 14.16 -0.82 -6.08
N TYR A 108 13.14 -0.75 -6.94
CA TYR A 108 11.79 -1.17 -6.59
C TYR A 108 11.72 -2.67 -6.33
N GLY A 109 12.35 -3.50 -7.18
CA GLY A 109 12.46 -4.94 -6.96
C GLY A 109 13.17 -5.28 -5.66
N ALA A 110 14.30 -4.62 -5.36
CA ALA A 110 15.02 -4.82 -4.10
C ALA A 110 14.19 -4.41 -2.87
N LYS A 111 13.38 -3.36 -2.97
CA LYS A 111 12.43 -2.96 -1.92
C LYS A 111 11.38 -4.04 -1.67
N ILE A 112 10.75 -4.57 -2.71
CA ILE A 112 9.79 -5.68 -2.56
C ILE A 112 10.45 -6.90 -1.94
N LYS A 113 11.64 -7.29 -2.44
CA LYS A 113 12.40 -8.41 -1.91
C LYS A 113 12.70 -8.25 -0.42
N TYR A 114 13.15 -7.06 -0.02
CA TYR A 114 13.43 -6.74 1.38
C TYR A 114 12.20 -6.97 2.26
N LEU A 115 11.02 -6.48 1.86
CA LEU A 115 9.78 -6.68 2.61
C LEU A 115 9.42 -8.17 2.71
N CYS A 116 9.60 -8.92 1.62
CA CYS A 116 9.38 -10.36 1.63
C CYS A 116 10.33 -11.16 2.53
N GLU A 117 11.54 -10.64 2.78
CA GLU A 117 12.55 -11.30 3.62
C GLU A 117 12.52 -10.86 5.09
N HIS A 118 11.97 -9.69 5.41
CA HIS A 118 12.11 -9.05 6.74
C HIS A 118 10.79 -8.79 7.46
N VAL A 119 9.65 -9.19 6.88
CA VAL A 119 8.35 -9.11 7.55
C VAL A 119 7.94 -10.52 7.98
N ASP A 120 7.95 -10.76 9.29
CA ASP A 120 7.76 -12.10 9.87
C ASP A 120 6.45 -12.80 9.48
N ASN A 121 5.39 -12.03 9.24
CA ASN A 121 4.06 -12.53 8.91
C ASN A 121 3.67 -12.26 7.44
N ILE A 122 4.65 -12.03 6.56
CA ILE A 122 4.42 -11.64 5.17
C ILE A 122 3.56 -12.65 4.41
N ASP A 123 3.65 -13.93 4.74
CA ASP A 123 2.93 -15.04 4.12
C ASP A 123 1.40 -14.97 4.33
N LYS A 124 0.94 -14.16 5.29
CA LYS A 124 -0.48 -13.96 5.60
C LYS A 124 -1.16 -12.90 4.73
N ALA A 125 -0.41 -12.18 3.90
CA ALA A 125 -0.96 -11.18 2.99
C ALA A 125 -0.32 -11.25 1.60
N ILE A 126 -1.00 -10.69 0.61
CA ILE A 126 -0.44 -10.49 -0.73
C ILE A 126 0.24 -9.14 -0.79
N ILE A 127 1.50 -9.11 -1.23
CA ILE A 127 2.14 -7.84 -1.61
C ILE A 127 1.68 -7.44 -3.02
N SER A 128 1.20 -6.20 -3.11
CA SER A 128 0.69 -5.57 -4.33
C SER A 128 1.63 -4.46 -4.80
N THR A 129 1.90 -4.40 -6.10
CA THR A 129 2.66 -3.32 -6.73
C THR A 129 1.72 -2.27 -7.31
N HIS A 130 2.06 -0.99 -7.17
CA HIS A 130 1.36 0.11 -7.82
C HIS A 130 2.39 1.12 -8.35
N CYS A 131 2.77 1.01 -9.62
CA CYS A 131 3.88 1.77 -10.19
C CYS A 131 3.38 2.86 -11.15
N HIS A 132 3.91 4.07 -10.98
CA HIS A 132 3.61 5.22 -11.82
C HIS A 132 4.67 5.40 -12.91
N ASN A 133 4.28 6.06 -14.00
CA ASN A 133 5.05 6.07 -15.25
C ASN A 133 5.87 7.34 -15.49
N ASP A 134 6.18 8.11 -14.45
CA ASP A 134 6.84 9.42 -14.57
C ASP A 134 8.21 9.35 -15.29
N LEU A 135 8.92 8.22 -15.21
CA LEU A 135 10.16 7.96 -15.96
C LEU A 135 10.00 6.95 -17.12
N GLY A 136 8.77 6.58 -17.49
CA GLY A 136 8.53 5.54 -18.49
C GLY A 136 8.83 4.11 -18.01
N MET A 137 8.95 3.91 -16.69
CA MET A 137 9.41 2.65 -16.08
C MET A 137 8.31 1.86 -15.36
N ALA A 138 7.04 2.29 -15.40
CA ALA A 138 5.97 1.70 -14.59
C ALA A 138 5.84 0.18 -14.78
N THR A 139 5.76 -0.27 -16.03
CA THR A 139 5.68 -1.70 -16.36
C THR A 139 6.92 -2.47 -15.91
N ALA A 140 8.13 -1.91 -16.09
CA ALA A 140 9.36 -2.54 -15.67
C ALA A 140 9.45 -2.66 -14.13
N ASN A 141 9.02 -1.63 -13.40
CA ASN A 141 8.93 -1.63 -11.93
C ASN A 141 7.93 -2.68 -11.45
N THR A 142 6.74 -2.73 -12.04
CA THR A 142 5.71 -3.74 -11.72
C THR A 142 6.23 -5.16 -11.90
N ILE A 143 6.86 -5.46 -13.06
CA ILE A 143 7.42 -6.80 -13.30
C ILE A 143 8.57 -7.10 -12.34
N SER A 144 9.43 -6.13 -12.04
CA SER A 144 10.51 -6.29 -11.06
C SER A 144 9.98 -6.61 -9.67
N GLY A 145 8.90 -5.96 -9.23
CA GLY A 145 8.23 -6.28 -7.97
C GLY A 145 7.67 -7.71 -7.95
N ILE A 146 7.02 -8.14 -9.04
CA ILE A 146 6.51 -9.51 -9.17
C ILE A 146 7.63 -10.55 -9.08
N LEU A 147 8.74 -10.33 -9.80
CA LEU A 147 9.91 -11.22 -9.75
C LEU A 147 10.52 -11.35 -8.35
N ASN A 148 10.27 -10.38 -7.47
CA ASN A 148 10.80 -10.33 -6.11
C ASN A 148 9.77 -10.67 -5.02
N GLY A 149 8.58 -11.15 -5.39
CA GLY A 149 7.62 -11.75 -4.44
C GLY A 149 6.24 -11.10 -4.41
N ALA A 150 6.03 -9.97 -5.08
CA ALA A 150 4.69 -9.41 -5.21
C ALA A 150 3.78 -10.35 -6.04
N ARG A 151 2.51 -10.45 -5.65
CA ARG A 151 1.53 -11.35 -6.31
C ARG A 151 0.25 -10.65 -6.78
N GLN A 152 0.18 -9.33 -6.60
CA GLN A 152 -0.86 -8.47 -7.18
C GLN A 152 -0.20 -7.27 -7.87
N ALA A 153 -0.80 -6.81 -8.96
CA ALA A 153 -0.41 -5.57 -9.64
C ALA A 153 -1.64 -4.69 -9.82
N GLU A 154 -1.56 -3.45 -9.33
CA GLU A 154 -2.52 -2.39 -9.62
C GLU A 154 -2.09 -1.67 -10.91
N VAL A 155 -2.92 -1.80 -11.94
CA VAL A 155 -2.67 -1.30 -13.29
C VAL A 155 -3.96 -0.70 -13.86
N THR A 156 -3.87 0.02 -14.97
CA THR A 156 -5.05 0.54 -15.65
C THR A 156 -5.02 0.27 -17.15
N ILE A 157 -6.20 0.23 -17.77
CA ILE A 157 -6.30 0.07 -19.23
C ILE A 157 -5.63 1.29 -19.88
N ASN A 158 -4.66 1.03 -20.76
CA ASN A 158 -3.85 2.05 -21.44
C ASN A 158 -3.04 2.95 -20.50
N GLY A 159 -2.77 2.53 -19.26
CA GLY A 159 -1.98 3.30 -18.30
C GLY A 159 -2.64 4.60 -17.84
N ILE A 160 -3.97 4.76 -17.99
CA ILE A 160 -4.69 5.96 -17.53
C ILE A 160 -4.46 6.21 -16.03
N GLY A 161 -4.09 7.43 -15.69
CA GLY A 161 -3.77 7.86 -14.33
C GLY A 161 -3.36 9.32 -14.28
N GLU A 162 -3.12 9.84 -13.09
CA GLU A 162 -2.58 11.18 -12.93
C GLU A 162 -1.16 11.28 -13.53
N ARG A 163 -0.73 12.51 -13.87
CA ARG A 163 0.60 12.80 -14.44
C ARG A 163 0.91 11.96 -15.68
N ALA A 164 1.99 11.18 -15.67
CA ALA A 164 2.41 10.30 -16.76
C ALA A 164 1.64 8.97 -16.81
N GLY A 165 0.74 8.72 -15.85
CA GLY A 165 -0.11 7.55 -15.82
C GLY A 165 0.37 6.43 -14.89
N ASN A 166 -0.40 5.35 -14.90
CA ASN A 166 -0.12 4.10 -14.20
C ASN A 166 0.59 3.10 -15.13
N THR A 167 0.92 1.94 -14.58
CA THR A 167 1.34 0.76 -15.36
C THR A 167 0.29 0.33 -16.37
#